data_AF-A0A7W8A2G7-F1
#
_entry.id   AF-A0A7W8A2G7-F1
#
_cell.length_a   1.000
_cell.length_b   1.000
_cell.length_c   1.000
_cell.angle_alpha   90.00
_cell.angle_beta   90.00
_cell.angle_gamma   90.00
#
_symmetry.space_group_name_H-M   'P 1'
#
loop_
_entity.id
_entity.type
_entity.pdbx_description
1 polymer ?
#
loop_
_entity_poly.entity_id
_entity_poly.type
_entity_poly.pdbx_seq_one_letter_code
_entity_poly.pdbx_strand_id
1 'polypeptide(L)'
;MDGKLILMIRLDCLLADLDRISGAVTDAIRKREHMREVMDALQEAENAVSELASIAAPIGQELARPGKGRLGDLGNRPLTASITNLDGHIQAVEDRVARIRETIEPLSDRMVELEKQTVLEEDLRAATGNLRFEAEKLRDRLDSDGADLPELWRGYAEFVKTEAEPVYDNYVEFVAGLAMRDSAVEDSVCMVTDHLLTRMLGPHQALSLPSRTPAFSMRAVIKLGFPDWNIWGVPLAAREAGASVVKHAADKARMLNELLARPPTPYAARLAEDALAAFMLGPAYARAMFTFRLHPSAPSASALPPDTLRARMILTMLRLAGPADGQDAFAEEVDQLEDFWTDLLRQLGVPPEPVLDPDFCRRLHTALHRDRLRGFSAKNWADVQTCADHLLLGDTLPPLTPVDRVVILLNAGWVARHRDPLRTNVIAGRLMHHLRHDGTGRSPDARSGGRPLTTRTPRGT
;
A
#
# COMPACT_ATOMS: atom_id res chain seq x y z
N MET A 1 26.26 -6.31 -6.46
CA MET A 1 25.00 -7.00 -6.78
C MET A 1 24.97 -7.12 -8.30
N ASP A 2 24.89 -8.31 -8.88
CA ASP A 2 24.90 -8.46 -10.35
C ASP A 2 23.49 -8.28 -10.94
N GLY A 3 23.39 -8.12 -12.27
CA GLY A 3 22.12 -7.93 -12.94
C GLY A 3 21.18 -9.13 -12.88
N LYS A 4 21.72 -10.34 -12.71
CA LYS A 4 20.95 -11.56 -12.47
C LYS A 4 20.23 -11.50 -11.12
N LEU A 5 20.93 -11.13 -10.06
CA LEU A 5 20.39 -10.98 -8.70
C LEU A 5 19.30 -9.91 -8.63
N ILE A 6 19.43 -8.77 -9.33
CA ILE A 6 18.35 -7.77 -9.39
C ILE A 6 17.10 -8.37 -10.02
N LEU A 7 17.24 -9.04 -11.17
CA LEU A 7 16.11 -9.61 -11.87
C LEU A 7 15.44 -10.71 -11.04
N MET A 8 16.22 -11.53 -10.34
CA MET A 8 15.72 -12.50 -9.37
C MET A 8 14.94 -11.82 -8.24
N ILE A 9 15.49 -10.75 -7.63
CA ILE A 9 14.80 -9.97 -6.59
C ILE A 9 13.46 -9.43 -7.10
N ARG A 10 13.41 -8.93 -8.35
CA ARG A 10 12.18 -8.42 -8.96
C ARG A 10 11.15 -9.51 -9.20
N LEU A 11 11.58 -10.69 -9.66
CA LEU A 11 10.72 -11.86 -9.84
C LEU A 11 10.20 -12.37 -8.50
N ASP A 12 11.04 -12.45 -7.48
CA ASP A 12 10.62 -12.84 -6.12
C ASP A 12 9.59 -11.86 -5.53
N CYS A 13 9.79 -10.54 -5.74
CA CYS A 13 8.81 -9.54 -5.32
C CYS A 13 7.49 -9.67 -6.09
N LEU A 14 7.55 -9.93 -7.41
CA LEU A 14 6.37 -10.16 -8.23
C LEU A 14 5.59 -11.40 -7.76
N LEU A 15 6.28 -12.52 -7.52
CA LEU A 15 5.66 -13.75 -7.03
C LEU A 15 5.03 -13.54 -5.65
N ALA A 16 5.70 -12.85 -4.73
CA ALA A 16 5.16 -12.50 -3.43
C ALA A 16 3.91 -11.60 -3.54
N ASP A 17 3.89 -10.64 -4.47
CA ASP A 17 2.71 -9.81 -4.71
C ASP A 17 1.56 -10.62 -5.33
N LEU A 18 1.84 -11.57 -6.22
CA LEU A 18 0.84 -12.50 -6.76
C LEU A 18 0.29 -13.46 -5.69
N ASP A 19 1.11 -13.93 -4.76
CA ASP A 19 0.68 -14.69 -3.57
C ASP A 19 -0.31 -13.88 -2.74
N ARG A 20 -0.02 -12.59 -2.51
CA ARG A 20 -0.90 -11.69 -1.75
C ARG A 20 -2.22 -11.45 -2.45
N ILE A 21 -2.20 -11.21 -3.76
CA ILE A 21 -3.43 -11.04 -4.55
C ILE A 21 -4.29 -12.31 -4.46
N SER A 22 -3.70 -13.48 -4.69
CA SER A 22 -4.40 -14.77 -4.62
C SER A 22 -4.97 -15.05 -3.21
N GLY A 23 -4.18 -14.75 -2.16
CA GLY A 23 -4.63 -14.84 -0.78
C GLY A 23 -5.81 -13.92 -0.47
N ALA A 24 -5.74 -12.67 -0.91
CA ALA A 24 -6.82 -11.69 -0.72
C ALA A 24 -8.13 -12.09 -1.43
N VAL A 25 -8.03 -12.61 -2.66
CA VAL A 25 -9.20 -13.14 -3.40
C VAL A 25 -9.79 -14.35 -2.66
N THR A 26 -8.95 -15.27 -2.19
CA THR A 26 -9.39 -16.45 -1.43
C THR A 26 -10.08 -16.06 -0.11
N ASP A 27 -9.53 -15.09 0.60
CA ASP A 27 -10.11 -14.58 1.84
C ASP A 27 -11.45 -13.88 1.60
N ALA A 28 -11.60 -13.13 0.51
CA ALA A 28 -12.86 -12.51 0.13
C ALA A 28 -13.96 -13.56 -0.14
N ILE A 29 -13.62 -14.63 -0.88
CA ILE A 29 -14.53 -15.74 -1.16
C ILE A 29 -14.96 -16.43 0.13
N ARG A 30 -14.01 -16.75 1.02
CA ARG A 30 -14.30 -17.37 2.32
C ARG A 30 -15.21 -16.48 3.20
N LYS A 31 -14.94 -15.17 3.24
CA LYS A 31 -15.81 -14.21 3.95
C LYS A 31 -17.22 -14.21 3.36
N ARG A 32 -17.33 -14.35 2.03
CA ARG A 32 -18.61 -14.44 1.32
C ARG A 32 -19.42 -15.66 1.73
N GLU A 33 -18.80 -16.82 1.68
CA GLU A 33 -19.42 -18.07 2.10
C GLU A 33 -19.87 -18.01 3.56
N HIS A 34 -19.02 -17.49 4.45
CA HIS A 34 -19.36 -17.37 5.86
C HIS A 34 -20.56 -16.45 6.12
N MET A 35 -20.68 -15.31 5.43
CA MET A 35 -21.87 -14.47 5.62
C MET A 35 -23.13 -15.15 5.10
N ARG A 36 -23.04 -15.89 3.99
CA ARG A 36 -24.19 -16.63 3.48
C ARG A 36 -24.69 -17.64 4.52
N GLU A 37 -23.77 -18.38 5.15
CA GLU A 37 -24.09 -19.28 6.27
C GLU A 37 -24.75 -18.54 7.44
N VAL A 38 -24.25 -17.35 7.81
CA VAL A 38 -24.85 -16.53 8.88
C VAL A 38 -26.26 -16.06 8.51
N MET A 39 -26.47 -15.64 7.27
CA MET A 39 -27.78 -15.21 6.78
C MET A 39 -28.79 -16.36 6.73
N ASP A 40 -28.36 -17.52 6.27
CA ASP A 40 -29.18 -18.74 6.25
C ASP A 40 -29.57 -19.14 7.68
N ALA A 41 -28.60 -19.15 8.61
CA ALA A 41 -28.86 -19.46 10.03
C ALA A 41 -29.82 -18.45 10.70
N LEU A 42 -29.74 -17.16 10.34
CA LEU A 42 -30.68 -16.15 10.83
C LEU A 42 -32.09 -16.38 10.27
N GLN A 43 -32.20 -16.71 8.99
CA GLN A 43 -33.49 -17.02 8.38
C GLN A 43 -34.11 -18.27 9.00
N GLU A 44 -33.32 -19.30 9.29
CA GLU A 44 -33.76 -20.50 10.03
C GLU A 44 -34.24 -20.15 11.44
N ALA A 45 -33.48 -19.32 12.18
CA ALA A 45 -33.86 -18.88 13.51
C ALA A 45 -35.19 -18.11 13.51
N GLU A 46 -35.41 -17.23 12.54
CA GLU A 46 -36.69 -16.53 12.40
C GLU A 46 -37.85 -17.45 12.08
N ASN A 47 -37.64 -18.41 11.18
CA ASN A 47 -38.66 -19.39 10.85
C ASN A 47 -39.05 -20.21 12.10
N ALA A 48 -38.06 -20.63 12.90
CA ALA A 48 -38.30 -21.37 14.14
C ALA A 48 -39.02 -20.52 15.20
N VAL A 49 -38.64 -19.25 15.35
CA VAL A 49 -39.29 -18.32 16.29
C VAL A 49 -40.74 -18.03 15.86
N SER A 50 -40.97 -17.82 14.57
CA SER A 50 -42.31 -17.65 13.99
C SER A 50 -43.18 -18.89 14.17
N GLU A 51 -42.62 -20.09 13.98
CA GLU A 51 -43.32 -21.36 14.25
C GLU A 51 -43.72 -21.47 15.72
N LEU A 52 -42.80 -21.21 16.65
CA LEU A 52 -43.09 -21.20 18.10
C LEU A 52 -44.17 -20.18 18.46
N ALA A 53 -44.11 -18.97 17.91
CA ALA A 53 -45.14 -17.95 18.09
C ALA A 53 -46.51 -18.40 17.57
N SER A 54 -46.54 -19.08 16.41
CA SER A 54 -47.77 -19.61 15.81
C SER A 54 -48.40 -20.73 16.64
N ILE A 55 -47.61 -21.50 17.39
CA ILE A 55 -48.08 -22.54 18.31
C ILE A 55 -48.52 -21.92 19.65
N ALA A 56 -47.77 -20.95 20.17
CA ALA A 56 -48.06 -20.29 21.45
C ALA A 56 -49.35 -19.46 21.39
N ALA A 57 -49.60 -18.77 20.27
CA ALA A 57 -50.73 -17.85 20.14
C ALA A 57 -52.12 -18.52 20.33
N PRO A 58 -52.47 -19.65 19.68
CA PRO A 58 -53.73 -20.36 19.93
C PRO A 58 -53.88 -20.85 21.37
N ILE A 59 -52.78 -21.31 22.00
CA ILE A 59 -52.80 -21.79 23.40
C ILE A 59 -53.08 -20.62 24.34
N GLY A 60 -52.41 -19.48 24.14
CA GLY A 60 -52.66 -18.24 24.86
C GLY A 60 -54.11 -17.77 24.70
N GLN A 61 -54.65 -17.81 23.48
CA GLN A 61 -56.05 -17.44 23.19
C GLN A 61 -57.06 -18.35 23.89
N GLU A 62 -56.87 -19.67 23.90
CA GLU A 62 -57.78 -20.60 24.58
C GLU A 62 -57.75 -20.44 26.11
N LEU A 63 -56.60 -20.13 26.70
CA LEU A 63 -56.48 -19.85 28.13
C LEU A 63 -57.06 -18.50 28.54
N ALA A 64 -57.03 -17.52 27.64
CA ALA A 64 -57.59 -16.19 27.89
C ALA A 64 -59.13 -16.14 27.81
N ARG A 65 -59.80 -17.17 27.23
CA ARG A 65 -61.26 -17.21 27.09
C ARG A 65 -61.96 -17.39 28.43
N PRO A 66 -62.77 -16.42 28.92
CA PRO A 66 -63.47 -16.54 30.19
C PRO A 66 -64.58 -17.61 30.12
N GLY A 67 -64.46 -18.66 30.95
CA GLY A 67 -65.58 -19.51 31.38
C GLY A 67 -66.17 -20.53 30.38
N LYS A 68 -65.53 -20.83 29.23
CA LYS A 68 -66.08 -21.83 28.26
C LYS A 68 -65.04 -22.67 27.50
N GLY A 69 -63.75 -22.61 27.82
CA GLY A 69 -62.71 -23.38 27.12
C GLY A 69 -62.41 -24.72 27.81
N ARG A 70 -62.07 -25.76 27.04
CA ARG A 70 -61.63 -27.10 27.54
C ARG A 70 -60.46 -27.03 28.55
N LEU A 71 -59.69 -25.94 28.53
CA LEU A 71 -58.56 -25.66 29.43
C LEU A 71 -58.91 -24.74 30.62
N GLY A 72 -60.05 -24.03 30.57
CA GLY A 72 -60.45 -23.06 31.60
C GLY A 72 -60.79 -23.70 32.95
N ASP A 73 -61.27 -24.94 32.93
CA ASP A 73 -61.61 -25.70 34.14
C ASP A 73 -60.36 -26.23 34.89
N LEU A 74 -59.19 -26.23 34.24
CA LEU A 74 -57.95 -26.71 34.88
C LEU A 74 -57.38 -25.73 35.91
N GLY A 75 -57.92 -24.50 36.04
CA GLY A 75 -57.66 -23.58 37.16
C GLY A 75 -56.19 -23.31 37.49
N ASN A 76 -55.26 -23.62 36.57
CA ASN A 76 -53.86 -23.81 36.90
C ASN A 76 -53.12 -22.49 36.64
N ARG A 77 -53.15 -21.57 37.62
CA ARG A 77 -52.30 -20.36 37.64
C ARG A 77 -50.84 -20.62 37.20
N PRO A 78 -50.20 -21.76 37.55
CA PRO A 78 -48.88 -22.11 37.05
C PRO A 78 -48.79 -22.21 35.52
N LEU A 79 -49.79 -22.76 34.84
CA LEU A 79 -49.78 -22.93 33.38
C LEU A 79 -49.91 -21.58 32.67
N THR A 80 -50.79 -20.70 33.15
CA THR A 80 -50.90 -19.32 32.63
C THR A 80 -49.58 -18.57 32.79
N ALA A 81 -48.94 -18.66 33.97
CA ALA A 81 -47.64 -18.03 34.21
C ALA A 81 -46.54 -18.58 33.28
N SER A 82 -46.50 -19.90 33.05
CA SER A 82 -45.54 -20.52 32.13
C SER A 82 -45.72 -20.05 30.69
N ILE A 83 -46.96 -19.85 30.23
CA ILE A 83 -47.23 -19.38 28.86
C ILE A 83 -46.92 -17.90 28.70
N THR A 84 -47.27 -17.06 29.67
CA THR A 84 -46.82 -15.66 29.66
C THR A 84 -45.29 -15.54 29.68
N ASN A 85 -44.60 -16.42 30.40
CA ASN A 85 -43.14 -16.47 30.40
C ASN A 85 -42.59 -16.92 29.03
N LEU A 86 -43.22 -17.93 28.41
CA LEU A 86 -42.87 -18.38 27.06
C LEU A 86 -43.03 -17.27 26.03
N ASP A 87 -44.14 -16.53 26.05
CA ASP A 87 -44.37 -15.37 25.16
C ASP A 87 -43.29 -14.29 25.37
N GLY A 88 -42.94 -13.99 26.62
CA GLY A 88 -41.87 -13.05 26.94
C GLY A 88 -40.50 -13.50 26.43
N HIS A 89 -40.20 -14.81 26.48
CA HIS A 89 -38.98 -15.37 25.91
C HIS A 89 -38.99 -15.36 24.38
N ILE A 90 -40.11 -15.68 23.73
CA ILE A 90 -40.27 -15.60 22.27
C ILE A 90 -40.01 -14.16 21.81
N GLN A 91 -40.67 -13.18 22.42
CA GLN A 91 -40.46 -11.76 22.10
C GLN A 91 -38.99 -11.33 22.30
N ALA A 92 -38.36 -11.77 23.39
CA ALA A 92 -36.96 -11.44 23.64
C ALA A 92 -36.00 -12.05 22.60
N VAL A 93 -36.33 -13.22 22.04
CA VAL A 93 -35.57 -13.83 20.94
C VAL A 93 -35.86 -13.10 19.63
N GLU A 94 -37.11 -12.78 19.31
CA GLU A 94 -37.48 -11.96 18.14
C GLU A 94 -36.72 -10.64 18.13
N ASP A 95 -36.71 -9.92 19.26
CA ASP A 95 -36.02 -8.65 19.40
C ASP A 95 -34.49 -8.79 19.22
N ARG A 96 -33.91 -9.94 19.63
CA ARG A 96 -32.47 -10.21 19.44
C ARG A 96 -32.16 -10.52 17.98
N VAL A 97 -32.97 -11.35 17.34
CA VAL A 97 -32.80 -11.72 15.93
C VAL A 97 -32.98 -10.49 15.05
N ALA A 98 -33.99 -9.65 15.32
CA ALA A 98 -34.21 -8.38 14.63
C ALA A 98 -32.99 -7.44 14.73
N ARG A 99 -32.41 -7.27 15.94
CA ARG A 99 -31.18 -6.45 16.11
C ARG A 99 -29.98 -7.01 15.35
N ILE A 100 -29.84 -8.34 15.34
CA ILE A 100 -28.76 -8.99 14.59
C ILE A 100 -28.97 -8.76 13.08
N ARG A 101 -30.21 -8.92 12.59
CA ARG A 101 -30.57 -8.62 11.20
C ARG A 101 -30.29 -7.16 10.85
N GLU A 102 -30.73 -6.19 11.64
CA GLU A 102 -30.47 -4.76 11.39
C GLU A 102 -28.96 -4.45 11.29
N THR A 103 -28.12 -5.22 11.98
CA THR A 103 -26.67 -5.09 11.93
C THR A 103 -26.08 -5.74 10.67
N ILE A 104 -26.65 -6.86 10.23
CA ILE A 104 -26.09 -7.70 9.16
C ILE A 104 -26.69 -7.37 7.78
N GLU A 105 -27.92 -6.92 7.67
CA GLU A 105 -28.59 -6.61 6.41
C GLU A 105 -27.80 -5.60 5.55
N PRO A 106 -27.23 -4.51 6.10
CA PRO A 106 -26.36 -3.62 5.32
C PRO A 106 -25.07 -4.30 4.84
N LEU A 107 -24.60 -5.35 5.52
CA LEU A 107 -23.46 -6.17 5.09
C LEU A 107 -23.90 -7.13 3.99
N SER A 108 -25.07 -7.76 4.14
CA SER A 108 -25.65 -8.67 3.16
C SER A 108 -25.93 -7.99 1.82
N ASP A 109 -26.57 -6.81 1.82
CA ASP A 109 -26.86 -6.05 0.59
C ASP A 109 -25.59 -5.74 -0.20
N ARG A 110 -24.52 -5.39 0.50
CA ARG A 110 -23.20 -5.13 -0.12
C ARG A 110 -22.56 -6.41 -0.63
N MET A 111 -22.79 -7.53 0.04
CA MET A 111 -22.27 -8.81 -0.42
C MET A 111 -22.99 -9.32 -1.65
N VAL A 112 -24.25 -8.97 -1.85
CA VAL A 112 -24.95 -9.15 -3.13
C VAL A 112 -24.31 -8.29 -4.24
N GLU A 113 -23.81 -7.09 -3.93
CA GLU A 113 -23.01 -6.33 -4.89
C GLU A 113 -21.66 -7.01 -5.20
N LEU A 114 -21.01 -7.61 -4.20
CA LEU A 114 -19.79 -8.40 -4.39
C LEU A 114 -20.03 -9.73 -5.12
N GLU A 115 -21.22 -10.34 -4.99
CA GLU A 115 -21.59 -11.53 -5.77
C GLU A 115 -21.65 -11.23 -7.28
N LYS A 116 -21.94 -9.98 -7.66
CA LYS A 116 -21.85 -9.53 -9.05
C LYS A 116 -20.40 -9.45 -9.54
N GLN A 117 -19.42 -9.51 -8.64
CA GLN A 117 -17.99 -9.53 -8.94
C GLN A 117 -17.40 -10.94 -8.99
N THR A 118 -18.20 -12.01 -8.95
CA THR A 118 -17.73 -13.40 -9.11
C THR A 118 -16.92 -13.62 -10.38
N VAL A 119 -17.34 -12.99 -11.49
CA VAL A 119 -16.59 -13.01 -12.76
C VAL A 119 -15.19 -12.40 -12.58
N LEU A 120 -15.09 -11.25 -11.90
CA LEU A 120 -13.81 -10.58 -11.64
C LEU A 120 -12.90 -11.42 -10.73
N GLU A 121 -13.46 -12.14 -9.75
CA GLU A 121 -12.71 -13.06 -8.89
C GLU A 121 -12.13 -14.25 -9.67
N GLU A 122 -12.94 -14.89 -10.51
CA GLU A 122 -12.51 -15.99 -11.37
C GLU A 122 -11.44 -15.54 -12.35
N ASP A 123 -11.64 -14.39 -12.98
CA ASP A 123 -10.67 -13.77 -13.90
C ASP A 123 -9.36 -13.44 -13.18
N LEU A 124 -9.42 -12.84 -11.98
CA LEU A 124 -8.22 -12.54 -11.19
C LEU A 124 -7.48 -13.80 -10.76
N ARG A 125 -8.20 -14.84 -10.34
CA ARG A 125 -7.59 -16.13 -9.95
C ARG A 125 -6.90 -16.79 -11.15
N ALA A 126 -7.56 -16.83 -12.30
CA ALA A 126 -7.00 -17.40 -13.51
C ALA A 126 -5.78 -16.59 -13.98
N ALA A 127 -5.89 -15.27 -14.01
CA ALA A 127 -4.81 -14.39 -14.46
C ALA A 127 -3.60 -14.43 -13.52
N THR A 128 -3.80 -14.44 -12.20
CA THR A 128 -2.70 -14.58 -11.23
C THR A 128 -2.02 -15.94 -11.30
N GLY A 129 -2.76 -17.02 -11.56
CA GLY A 129 -2.19 -18.34 -11.82
C GLY A 129 -1.29 -18.37 -13.06
N ASN A 130 -1.76 -17.78 -14.16
CA ASN A 130 -0.99 -17.67 -15.40
C ASN A 130 0.27 -16.82 -15.21
N LEU A 131 0.14 -15.66 -14.55
CA LEU A 131 1.28 -14.78 -14.26
C LEU A 131 2.33 -15.46 -13.39
N ARG A 132 1.90 -16.22 -12.37
CA ARG A 132 2.82 -16.99 -11.53
C ARG A 132 3.62 -17.97 -12.38
N PHE A 133 2.94 -18.74 -13.21
CA PHE A 133 3.58 -19.73 -14.08
C PHE A 133 4.63 -19.09 -15.00
N GLU A 134 4.31 -17.97 -15.66
CA GLU A 134 5.27 -17.28 -16.53
C GLU A 134 6.42 -16.62 -15.75
N ALA A 135 6.16 -16.10 -14.54
CA ALA A 135 7.20 -15.57 -13.66
C ALA A 135 8.17 -16.67 -13.17
N GLU A 136 7.65 -17.84 -12.80
CA GLU A 136 8.45 -19.02 -12.42
C GLU A 136 9.29 -19.52 -13.60
N LYS A 137 8.72 -19.57 -14.81
CA LYS A 137 9.45 -19.91 -16.03
C LYS A 137 10.57 -18.91 -16.35
N LEU A 138 10.35 -17.61 -16.16
CA LEU A 138 11.41 -16.59 -16.30
C LEU A 138 12.51 -16.79 -15.25
N ARG A 139 12.14 -17.17 -14.02
CA ARG A 139 13.08 -17.49 -12.95
C ARG A 139 13.91 -18.74 -13.28
N ASP A 140 13.30 -19.81 -13.75
CA ASP A 140 14.01 -21.03 -14.14
C ASP A 140 15.00 -20.78 -15.29
N ARG A 141 14.61 -19.95 -16.27
CA ARG A 141 15.51 -19.50 -17.35
C ARG A 141 16.68 -18.66 -16.81
N LEU A 142 16.43 -17.83 -15.81
CA LEU A 142 17.46 -17.01 -15.16
C LEU A 142 18.47 -17.89 -14.41
N ASP A 143 18.02 -18.99 -13.81
CA ASP A 143 18.87 -19.95 -13.08
C ASP A 143 19.66 -20.88 -13.99
N SER A 144 19.29 -20.98 -15.27
CA SER A 144 19.99 -21.78 -16.27
C SER A 144 21.39 -21.22 -16.59
N ASP A 145 22.38 -22.11 -16.74
CA ASP A 145 23.73 -21.74 -17.16
C ASP A 145 23.73 -21.12 -18.56
N GLY A 146 24.38 -19.97 -18.72
CA GLY A 146 24.49 -19.27 -20.01
C GLY A 146 23.28 -18.44 -20.42
N ALA A 147 22.39 -18.10 -19.48
CA ALA A 147 21.25 -17.22 -19.73
C ALA A 147 21.66 -15.88 -20.39
N ASP A 148 20.99 -15.54 -21.50
CA ASP A 148 21.11 -14.21 -22.14
C ASP A 148 20.40 -13.17 -21.26
N LEU A 149 21.18 -12.52 -20.40
CA LEU A 149 20.68 -11.55 -19.44
C LEU A 149 19.97 -10.36 -20.13
N PRO A 150 20.52 -9.71 -21.18
CA PRO A 150 19.78 -8.71 -21.97
C PRO A 150 18.41 -9.18 -22.48
N GLU A 151 18.31 -10.41 -22.99
CA GLU A 151 17.03 -10.97 -23.45
C GLU A 151 16.05 -11.15 -22.28
N LEU A 152 16.50 -11.71 -21.15
CA LEU A 152 15.65 -11.92 -19.97
C LEU A 152 15.14 -10.62 -19.36
N TRP A 153 15.97 -9.58 -19.31
CA TRP A 153 15.55 -8.25 -18.87
C TRP A 153 14.46 -7.66 -19.77
N ARG A 154 14.60 -7.81 -21.09
CA ARG A 154 13.58 -7.38 -22.05
C ARG A 154 12.29 -8.18 -21.88
N GLY A 155 12.42 -9.50 -21.75
CA GLY A 155 11.29 -10.41 -21.52
C GLY A 155 10.52 -10.07 -20.26
N TYR A 156 11.22 -9.84 -19.14
CA TYR A 156 10.60 -9.40 -17.88
C TYR A 156 9.92 -8.03 -18.02
N ALA A 157 10.57 -7.05 -18.63
CA ALA A 157 10.01 -5.71 -18.78
C ALA A 157 8.72 -5.72 -19.61
N GLU A 158 8.70 -6.49 -20.71
CA GLU A 158 7.50 -6.64 -21.53
C GLU A 158 6.42 -7.39 -20.76
N PHE A 159 6.75 -8.55 -20.16
CA PHE A 159 5.83 -9.35 -19.34
C PHE A 159 5.14 -8.53 -18.24
N VAL A 160 5.89 -7.73 -17.47
CA VAL A 160 5.31 -6.87 -16.44
C VAL A 160 4.33 -5.87 -17.04
N LYS A 161 4.71 -5.23 -18.16
CA LYS A 161 3.90 -4.18 -18.79
C LYS A 161 2.63 -4.73 -19.47
N THR A 162 2.73 -5.86 -20.17
CA THR A 162 1.63 -6.37 -21.00
C THR A 162 0.71 -7.30 -20.24
N GLU A 163 1.22 -8.03 -19.26
CA GLU A 163 0.46 -9.07 -18.56
C GLU A 163 0.24 -8.73 -17.09
N ALA A 164 1.29 -8.35 -16.37
CA ALA A 164 1.19 -8.19 -14.92
C ALA A 164 0.48 -6.89 -14.48
N GLU A 165 0.73 -5.78 -15.18
CA GLU A 165 0.10 -4.47 -14.91
C GLU A 165 -1.44 -4.48 -15.07
N PRO A 166 -2.03 -5.10 -16.12
CA PRO A 166 -3.49 -5.20 -16.22
C PRO A 166 -4.16 -5.99 -15.08
N VAL A 167 -3.56 -7.12 -14.65
CA VAL A 167 -4.09 -7.90 -13.52
C VAL A 167 -4.09 -7.09 -12.25
N TYR A 168 -3.10 -6.22 -12.10
CA TYR A 168 -3.03 -5.29 -10.99
C TYR A 168 -4.17 -4.27 -11.01
N ASP A 169 -4.46 -3.65 -12.15
CA ASP A 169 -5.58 -2.71 -12.25
C ASP A 169 -6.92 -3.38 -11.89
N ASN A 170 -7.12 -4.62 -12.37
CA ASN A 170 -8.28 -5.45 -11.99
C ASN A 170 -8.31 -5.75 -10.49
N TYR A 171 -7.15 -6.06 -9.88
CA TYR A 171 -7.08 -6.30 -8.45
C TYR A 171 -7.40 -5.05 -7.65
N VAL A 172 -6.93 -3.88 -8.09
CA VAL A 172 -7.21 -2.62 -7.42
C VAL A 172 -8.68 -2.26 -7.55
N GLU A 173 -9.32 -2.54 -8.69
CA GLU A 173 -10.76 -2.39 -8.84
C GLU A 173 -11.52 -3.36 -7.91
N PHE A 174 -11.09 -4.62 -7.86
CA PHE A 174 -11.63 -5.62 -6.96
C PHE A 174 -11.48 -5.21 -5.49
N VAL A 175 -10.28 -4.82 -5.07
CA VAL A 175 -10.00 -4.32 -3.73
C VAL A 175 -10.70 -3.00 -3.50
N ALA A 176 -10.88 -2.09 -4.46
CA ALA A 176 -11.69 -0.90 -4.24
C ALA A 176 -13.16 -1.27 -3.97
N GLY A 177 -13.68 -2.32 -4.63
CA GLY A 177 -14.96 -2.95 -4.31
C GLY A 177 -15.00 -3.52 -2.88
N LEU A 178 -13.92 -4.17 -2.43
CA LEU A 178 -13.83 -4.79 -1.09
C LEU A 178 -13.48 -3.80 0.05
N ALA A 179 -12.58 -2.86 -0.21
CA ALA A 179 -11.93 -1.92 0.72
C ALA A 179 -12.83 -0.73 1.06
N MET A 180 -14.06 -0.71 0.54
CA MET A 180 -15.13 -0.03 1.23
C MET A 180 -15.39 -0.57 2.64
N ARG A 181 -14.68 -1.60 3.19
CA ARG A 181 -14.50 -1.63 4.66
C ARG A 181 -13.41 -2.43 5.42
N ASP A 182 -12.93 -3.63 5.09
CA ASP A 182 -12.24 -4.45 6.16
C ASP A 182 -11.13 -5.40 5.67
N SER A 183 -10.56 -5.16 4.50
CA SER A 183 -9.38 -5.90 4.06
C SER A 183 -8.13 -5.19 4.56
N ALA A 184 -7.51 -5.76 5.61
CA ALA A 184 -6.18 -5.40 6.12
C ALA A 184 -5.06 -5.70 5.10
N VAL A 185 -5.29 -5.37 3.83
CA VAL A 185 -4.32 -5.47 2.75
C VAL A 185 -3.26 -4.42 3.04
N GLU A 186 -2.29 -4.90 3.81
CA GLU A 186 -1.09 -4.24 4.29
C GLU A 186 -1.28 -2.82 4.84
N ASP A 187 -2.19 -2.68 5.81
CA ASP A 187 -2.32 -1.50 6.67
C ASP A 187 -0.96 -0.94 7.06
N SER A 188 0.02 -1.81 7.31
CA SER A 188 1.35 -1.40 7.70
C SER A 188 2.19 -0.77 6.60
N VAL A 189 2.13 -1.22 5.34
CA VAL A 189 2.91 -0.59 4.25
C VAL A 189 2.29 0.75 3.87
N CYS A 190 0.96 0.81 3.78
CA CYS A 190 0.21 2.05 3.58
C CYS A 190 0.45 3.04 4.73
N MET A 191 0.38 2.59 5.99
CA MET A 191 0.67 3.43 7.16
C MET A 191 2.12 3.96 7.16
N VAL A 192 3.12 3.13 6.85
CA VAL A 192 4.51 3.62 6.75
C VAL A 192 4.64 4.62 5.61
N THR A 193 3.99 4.36 4.48
CA THR A 193 3.96 5.28 3.34
C THR A 193 3.30 6.59 3.74
N ASP A 194 2.15 6.57 4.41
CA ASP A 194 1.45 7.75 4.90
C ASP A 194 2.29 8.55 5.91
N HIS A 195 3.06 7.88 6.77
CA HIS A 195 4.02 8.53 7.66
C HIS A 195 5.15 9.21 6.89
N LEU A 196 5.73 8.53 5.90
CA LEU A 196 6.73 9.10 5.01
C LEU A 196 6.17 10.33 4.27
N LEU A 197 4.96 10.22 3.73
CA LEU A 197 4.33 11.28 2.97
C LEU A 197 3.88 12.45 3.85
N THR A 198 3.42 12.19 5.07
CA THR A 198 3.15 13.22 6.09
C THR A 198 4.42 14.02 6.37
N ARG A 199 5.58 13.35 6.43
CA ARG A 199 6.88 13.99 6.63
C ARG A 199 7.34 14.80 5.40
N MET A 200 7.00 14.37 4.19
CA MET A 200 7.41 15.05 2.95
C MET A 200 6.48 16.20 2.54
N LEU A 201 5.16 16.01 2.67
CA LEU A 201 4.13 16.92 2.14
C LEU A 201 3.30 17.60 3.24
N GLY A 202 3.31 17.07 4.46
CA GLY A 202 2.50 17.53 5.60
C GLY A 202 1.26 16.65 5.86
N PRO A 203 0.62 16.78 7.05
CA PRO A 203 -0.38 15.84 7.57
C PRO A 203 -1.75 15.83 6.88
N HIS A 204 -1.97 16.68 5.88
CA HIS A 204 -3.27 16.83 5.20
C HIS A 204 -3.19 16.59 3.68
N GLN A 205 -2.06 16.03 3.20
CA GLN A 205 -1.74 16.04 1.79
C GLN A 205 -1.43 14.68 1.18
N ALA A 206 -1.65 13.60 1.93
CA ALA A 206 -1.30 12.27 1.45
C ALA A 206 -2.26 11.19 1.96
N LEU A 207 -2.72 10.38 1.03
CA LEU A 207 -3.30 9.06 1.25
C LEU A 207 -2.62 8.13 0.25
N SER A 208 -1.88 7.15 0.75
CA SER A 208 -1.32 6.12 -0.11
C SER A 208 -2.41 5.15 -0.54
N LEU A 209 -2.49 4.90 -1.85
CA LEU A 209 -3.35 3.87 -2.41
C LEU A 209 -2.50 2.93 -3.28
N PRO A 210 -2.70 1.61 -3.15
CA PRO A 210 -2.20 0.67 -4.13
C PRO A 210 -3.02 0.86 -5.42
N SER A 211 -2.55 1.69 -6.35
CA SER A 211 -3.21 1.90 -7.65
C SER A 211 -2.27 2.54 -8.65
N ARG A 212 -2.32 2.16 -9.93
CA ARG A 212 -1.65 2.87 -11.03
C ARG A 212 -2.59 3.80 -11.77
N THR A 213 -3.85 3.41 -11.94
CA THR A 213 -4.83 4.17 -12.72
C THR A 213 -5.46 5.31 -11.91
N PRO A 214 -5.50 6.56 -12.40
CA PRO A 214 -6.11 7.67 -11.67
C PRO A 214 -7.64 7.55 -11.68
N ALA A 215 -8.22 6.81 -10.73
CA ALA A 215 -9.66 6.88 -10.51
C ALA A 215 -10.08 8.26 -9.97
N PHE A 216 -9.17 8.97 -9.29
CA PHE A 216 -9.44 10.29 -8.69
C PHE A 216 -8.28 11.27 -8.87
N SER A 217 -8.58 12.49 -9.30
CA SER A 217 -7.65 13.64 -9.37
C SER A 217 -7.55 14.37 -8.02
N MET A 218 -7.43 13.63 -6.92
CA MET A 218 -7.15 14.24 -5.63
C MET A 218 -5.66 14.57 -5.54
N ARG A 219 -5.32 15.79 -5.14
CA ARG A 219 -3.93 16.30 -4.99
C ARG A 219 -3.05 15.45 -4.05
N ALA A 220 -3.67 14.53 -3.30
CA ALA A 220 -3.09 13.81 -2.18
C ALA A 220 -3.04 12.29 -2.35
N VAL A 221 -3.51 11.71 -3.45
CA VAL A 221 -3.45 10.25 -3.62
C VAL A 221 -2.08 9.87 -4.17
N ILE A 222 -1.28 9.17 -3.38
CA ILE A 222 0.04 8.68 -3.77
C ILE A 222 -0.03 7.19 -4.07
N LYS A 223 0.52 6.84 -5.22
CA LYS A 223 0.36 5.54 -5.85
C LYS A 223 1.54 4.65 -5.52
N LEU A 224 1.28 3.55 -4.82
CA LEU A 224 2.24 2.46 -4.71
C LEU A 224 2.05 1.56 -5.92
N GLY A 225 2.94 1.64 -6.90
CA GLY A 225 2.83 0.82 -8.10
C GLY A 225 3.27 -0.63 -7.85
N PHE A 226 3.05 -1.49 -8.85
CA PHE A 226 3.36 -2.91 -8.80
C PHE A 226 4.60 -3.27 -9.63
N PRO A 227 5.39 -4.29 -9.23
CA PRO A 227 5.33 -5.02 -7.96
C PRO A 227 6.21 -4.36 -6.89
N ASP A 228 5.64 -3.50 -6.03
CA ASP A 228 6.37 -2.79 -4.97
C ASP A 228 5.62 -2.74 -3.62
N TRP A 229 4.71 -3.68 -3.35
CA TRP A 229 3.93 -3.69 -2.10
C TRP A 229 4.70 -4.28 -0.93
N ASN A 230 5.90 -3.80 -0.71
CA ASN A 230 6.68 -4.24 0.42
C ASN A 230 7.45 -3.05 0.99
N ILE A 231 8.05 -3.25 2.16
CA ILE A 231 8.78 -2.18 2.83
C ILE A 231 9.95 -1.64 1.99
N TRP A 232 10.48 -2.43 1.06
CA TRP A 232 11.54 -2.03 0.14
C TRP A 232 11.04 -1.12 -0.98
N GLY A 233 9.76 -1.24 -1.34
CA GLY A 233 9.08 -0.38 -2.31
C GLY A 233 8.65 0.98 -1.76
N VAL A 234 8.43 1.10 -0.44
CA VAL A 234 7.99 2.36 0.21
C VAL A 234 8.81 3.59 -0.21
N PRO A 235 10.15 3.54 -0.30
CA PRO A 235 10.94 4.66 -0.77
C PRO A 235 10.53 5.23 -2.14
N LEU A 236 9.94 4.41 -3.02
CA LEU A 236 9.51 4.85 -4.35
C LEU A 236 8.35 5.86 -4.28
N ALA A 237 7.56 5.85 -3.20
CA ALA A 237 6.52 6.85 -2.96
C ALA A 237 7.08 8.28 -2.88
N ALA A 238 8.39 8.43 -2.61
CA ALA A 238 9.04 9.73 -2.58
C ALA A 238 9.02 10.42 -3.95
N ARG A 239 9.05 9.66 -5.06
CA ARG A 239 8.94 10.23 -6.41
C ARG A 239 7.54 10.78 -6.67
N GLU A 240 6.50 10.07 -6.24
CA GLU A 240 5.12 10.52 -6.39
C GLU A 240 4.86 11.79 -5.53
N ALA A 241 5.47 11.86 -4.35
CA ALA A 241 5.52 13.11 -3.57
C ALA A 241 6.24 14.23 -4.33
N GLY A 242 7.38 13.93 -4.95
CA GLY A 242 8.09 14.84 -5.85
C GLY A 242 7.22 15.33 -7.02
N ALA A 243 6.45 14.44 -7.64
CA ALA A 243 5.53 14.76 -8.73
C ALA A 243 4.41 15.70 -8.26
N SER A 244 3.87 15.48 -7.05
CA SER A 244 2.92 16.39 -6.43
C SER A 244 3.54 17.78 -6.21
N VAL A 245 4.79 17.85 -5.72
CA VAL A 245 5.52 19.12 -5.55
C VAL A 245 5.77 19.82 -6.88
N VAL A 246 6.21 19.11 -7.93
CA VAL A 246 6.45 19.69 -9.27
C VAL A 246 5.13 20.21 -9.86
N LYS A 247 4.05 19.42 -9.79
CA LYS A 247 2.73 19.77 -10.30
C LYS A 247 2.11 20.97 -9.56
N HIS A 248 2.41 21.12 -8.27
CA HIS A 248 1.89 22.18 -7.41
C HIS A 248 2.94 23.22 -7.03
N ALA A 249 4.04 23.28 -7.79
CA ALA A 249 5.16 24.17 -7.50
C ALA A 249 4.70 25.63 -7.43
N ALA A 250 3.63 26.02 -8.14
CA ALA A 250 3.08 27.36 -8.07
C ALA A 250 2.68 27.81 -6.66
N ASP A 251 2.26 26.88 -5.81
CA ASP A 251 1.78 27.17 -4.47
C ASP A 251 2.90 27.06 -3.42
N LYS A 252 3.97 26.31 -3.71
CA LYS A 252 4.94 25.85 -2.69
C LYS A 252 6.42 26.01 -3.01
N ALA A 253 6.81 26.09 -4.29
CA ALA A 253 8.21 26.02 -4.72
C ALA A 253 8.47 27.03 -5.84
N ARG A 254 8.48 28.32 -5.49
CA ARG A 254 8.58 29.42 -6.47
C ARG A 254 9.82 29.28 -7.35
N MET A 255 10.96 28.97 -6.76
CA MET A 255 12.21 28.81 -7.51
C MET A 255 12.23 27.57 -8.40
N LEU A 256 11.61 26.48 -7.95
CA LEU A 256 11.46 25.29 -8.78
C LEU A 256 10.69 25.61 -10.08
N ASN A 257 9.69 26.50 -10.01
CA ASN A 257 8.98 26.94 -11.22
C ASN A 257 9.85 27.77 -12.16
N GLU A 258 10.66 28.68 -11.62
CA GLU A 258 11.56 29.51 -12.41
C GLU A 258 12.57 28.64 -13.17
N LEU A 259 12.99 27.54 -12.55
CA LEU A 259 13.99 26.63 -13.09
C LEU A 259 13.45 25.68 -14.17
N LEU A 260 12.22 25.17 -14.02
CA LEU A 260 11.70 24.11 -14.90
C LEU A 260 10.98 24.62 -16.17
N ALA A 261 10.85 25.94 -16.35
CA ALA A 261 9.93 26.58 -17.30
C ALA A 261 8.45 26.18 -17.05
N ARG A 262 7.50 26.97 -17.56
CA ARG A 262 6.05 26.73 -17.32
C ARG A 262 5.27 26.54 -18.63
N PRO A 263 4.59 25.38 -18.82
CA PRO A 263 4.71 24.14 -18.02
C PRO A 263 6.07 23.47 -18.25
N PRO A 264 6.58 22.67 -17.29
CA PRO A 264 7.78 21.88 -17.52
C PRO A 264 7.50 20.84 -18.62
N THR A 265 8.51 20.55 -19.44
CA THR A 265 8.40 19.41 -20.35
C THR A 265 8.24 18.12 -19.53
N PRO A 266 7.50 17.10 -20.01
CA PRO A 266 7.38 15.82 -19.30
C PRO A 266 8.76 15.24 -18.95
N TYR A 267 9.73 15.46 -19.82
CA TYR A 267 11.13 15.11 -19.62
C TYR A 267 11.76 15.78 -18.39
N ALA A 268 11.71 17.11 -18.31
CA ALA A 268 12.29 17.88 -17.21
C ALA A 268 11.54 17.64 -15.89
N ALA A 269 10.21 17.52 -15.95
CA ALA A 269 9.37 17.18 -14.81
C ALA A 269 9.80 15.86 -14.18
N ARG A 270 9.98 14.81 -15.00
CA ARG A 270 10.39 13.48 -14.53
C ARG A 270 11.77 13.47 -13.87
N LEU A 271 12.75 14.19 -14.41
CA LEU A 271 14.06 14.32 -13.79
C LEU A 271 13.98 15.10 -12.46
N ALA A 272 13.15 16.15 -12.39
CA ALA A 272 12.94 16.90 -11.17
C ALA A 272 12.25 16.07 -10.08
N GLU A 273 11.31 15.20 -10.44
CA GLU A 273 10.67 14.24 -9.54
C GLU A 273 11.69 13.31 -8.87
N ASP A 274 12.59 12.71 -9.67
CA ASP A 274 13.62 11.81 -9.14
C ASP A 274 14.65 12.56 -8.28
N ALA A 275 15.01 13.78 -8.68
CA ALA A 275 15.89 14.65 -7.91
C ALA A 275 15.31 15.03 -6.54
N LEU A 276 14.03 15.39 -6.51
CA LEU A 276 13.28 15.71 -5.30
C LEU A 276 13.21 14.50 -4.35
N ALA A 277 12.92 13.31 -4.89
CA ALA A 277 12.86 12.08 -4.12
C ALA A 277 14.23 11.71 -3.52
N ALA A 278 15.30 11.78 -4.31
CA ALA A 278 16.67 11.56 -3.85
C ALA A 278 17.08 12.56 -2.76
N PHE A 279 16.74 13.85 -2.93
CA PHE A 279 17.00 14.88 -1.94
C PHE A 279 16.23 14.65 -0.63
N MET A 280 14.95 14.27 -0.69
CA MET A 280 14.10 14.11 0.49
C MET A 280 14.39 12.83 1.28
N LEU A 281 14.71 11.73 0.59
CA LEU A 281 14.79 10.41 1.20
C LEU A 281 16.22 9.85 1.27
N GLY A 282 17.15 10.34 0.45
CA GLY A 282 18.54 9.88 0.46
C GLY A 282 18.75 8.52 -0.23
N PRO A 283 19.80 7.77 0.17
CA PRO A 283 20.21 6.52 -0.49
C PRO A 283 19.14 5.42 -0.59
N ALA A 284 18.20 5.34 0.36
CA ALA A 284 17.08 4.38 0.30
C ALA A 284 16.27 4.50 -0.99
N TYR A 285 16.03 5.74 -1.44
CA TYR A 285 15.31 5.98 -2.69
C TYR A 285 16.10 5.47 -3.90
N ALA A 286 17.41 5.75 -3.95
CA ALA A 286 18.26 5.30 -5.04
C ALA A 286 18.34 3.77 -5.11
N ARG A 287 18.53 3.09 -3.97
CA ARG A 287 18.51 1.62 -3.91
C ARG A 287 17.17 1.06 -4.40
N ALA A 288 16.05 1.59 -3.91
CA ALA A 288 14.74 1.14 -4.38
C ALA A 288 14.55 1.39 -5.88
N MET A 289 14.94 2.56 -6.39
CA MET A 289 14.84 2.89 -7.81
C MET A 289 15.67 1.96 -8.68
N PHE A 290 16.93 1.71 -8.31
CA PHE A 290 17.83 0.91 -9.14
C PHE A 290 17.43 -0.57 -9.08
N THR A 291 17.00 -1.05 -7.90
CA THR A 291 16.53 -2.43 -7.73
C THR A 291 15.20 -2.68 -8.41
N PHE A 292 14.22 -1.78 -8.35
CA PHE A 292 12.83 -2.11 -8.76
C PHE A 292 12.33 -1.37 -10.00
N ARG A 293 12.81 -0.15 -10.29
CA ARG A 293 12.15 0.76 -11.25
C ARG A 293 12.93 1.13 -12.48
N LEU A 294 14.26 1.21 -12.40
CA LEU A 294 15.07 1.58 -13.56
C LEU A 294 15.31 0.37 -14.46
N HIS A 295 15.06 0.54 -15.74
CA HIS A 295 15.20 -0.44 -16.80
C HIS A 295 16.40 -0.01 -17.66
N PRO A 296 17.62 -0.50 -17.37
CA PRO A 296 18.85 -0.05 -18.01
C PRO A 296 18.83 -0.14 -19.54
N SER A 297 18.13 -1.12 -20.10
CA SER A 297 18.01 -1.37 -21.55
C SER A 297 16.69 -0.88 -22.17
N ALA A 298 15.87 -0.13 -21.42
CA ALA A 298 14.60 0.37 -21.95
C ALA A 298 14.85 1.29 -23.17
N PRO A 299 14.05 1.15 -24.24
CA PRO A 299 14.16 2.04 -25.39
C PRO A 299 13.84 3.47 -24.95
N SER A 300 14.65 4.43 -25.43
CA SER A 300 14.40 5.84 -25.15
C SER A 300 13.11 6.27 -25.86
N ALA A 301 12.05 6.46 -25.10
CA ALA A 301 10.84 7.13 -25.60
C ALA A 301 11.13 8.62 -25.77
N SER A 302 10.64 9.25 -26.85
CA SER A 302 10.96 10.66 -27.15
C SER A 302 10.49 11.66 -26.09
N ALA A 303 9.48 11.31 -25.29
CA ALA A 303 8.87 12.20 -24.30
C ALA A 303 9.37 12.02 -22.86
N LEU A 304 10.10 10.94 -22.56
CA LEU A 304 10.54 10.60 -21.19
C LEU A 304 12.06 10.45 -21.14
N PRO A 305 12.70 10.81 -20.01
CA PRO A 305 14.14 10.61 -19.89
C PRO A 305 14.46 9.12 -19.83
N PRO A 306 15.54 8.67 -20.51
CA PRO A 306 15.99 7.29 -20.38
C PRO A 306 16.40 7.01 -18.94
N ASP A 307 16.25 5.77 -18.50
CA ASP A 307 16.51 5.40 -17.10
C ASP A 307 17.99 5.55 -16.71
N THR A 308 18.92 5.50 -17.67
CA THR A 308 20.33 5.88 -17.47
C THR A 308 20.50 7.33 -17.02
N LEU A 309 19.77 8.27 -17.64
CA LEU A 309 19.81 9.67 -17.22
C LEU A 309 19.12 9.89 -15.87
N ARG A 310 18.04 9.14 -15.60
CA ARG A 310 17.36 9.18 -14.30
C ARG A 310 18.28 8.68 -13.19
N ALA A 311 19.02 7.59 -13.41
CA ALA A 311 20.05 7.11 -12.48
C ALA A 311 21.11 8.18 -12.20
N ARG A 312 21.65 8.80 -13.25
CA ARG A 312 22.63 9.89 -13.13
C ARG A 312 22.09 11.07 -12.34
N MET A 313 20.84 11.47 -12.55
CA MET A 313 20.18 12.52 -11.78
C MET A 313 20.13 12.19 -10.28
N ILE A 314 19.70 10.97 -9.96
CA ILE A 314 19.62 10.48 -8.58
C ILE A 314 20.99 10.53 -7.90
N LEU A 315 22.03 9.95 -8.53
CA LEU A 315 23.40 9.93 -8.00
C LEU A 315 23.95 11.35 -7.83
N THR A 316 23.74 12.22 -8.81
CA THR A 316 24.21 13.62 -8.75
C THR A 316 23.55 14.37 -7.60
N MET A 317 22.24 14.20 -7.39
CA MET A 317 21.53 14.83 -6.28
C MET A 317 21.97 14.30 -4.93
N LEU A 318 22.27 13.00 -4.82
CA LEU A 318 22.83 12.44 -3.59
C LEU A 318 24.21 13.02 -3.28
N ARG A 319 25.10 13.16 -4.27
CA ARG A 319 26.41 13.82 -4.09
C ARG A 319 26.31 15.27 -3.67
N LEU A 320 25.30 16.00 -4.18
CA LEU A 320 25.07 17.38 -3.77
C LEU A 320 24.51 17.47 -2.34
N ALA A 321 23.76 16.46 -1.89
CA ALA A 321 23.18 16.38 -0.55
C ALA A 321 24.13 15.79 0.52
N GLY A 322 25.16 15.05 0.11
CA GLY A 322 26.13 14.36 0.98
C GLY A 322 26.96 15.27 1.89
N PRO A 323 27.51 16.40 1.39
CA PRO A 323 28.27 17.32 2.22
C PRO A 323 27.42 17.96 3.33
N ALA A 324 27.67 17.58 4.58
CA ALA A 324 27.20 18.29 5.78
C ALA A 324 28.40 18.77 6.58
N ASP A 325 28.44 20.06 6.92
CA ASP A 325 29.53 20.67 7.71
C ASP A 325 30.95 20.40 7.15
N GLY A 326 31.06 20.16 5.82
CA GLY A 326 32.33 19.86 5.14
C GLY A 326 32.74 18.38 5.11
N GLN A 327 31.93 17.46 5.64
CA GLN A 327 32.13 16.02 5.52
C GLN A 327 31.09 15.38 4.61
N ASP A 328 31.53 14.49 3.73
CA ASP A 328 30.63 13.72 2.86
C ASP A 328 30.18 12.45 3.60
N ALA A 329 29.05 12.56 4.31
CA ALA A 329 28.66 11.57 5.31
C ALA A 329 28.32 10.20 4.71
N PHE A 330 27.88 10.15 3.45
CA PHE A 330 27.46 8.92 2.78
C PHE A 330 28.08 8.76 1.38
N ALA A 331 29.26 9.36 1.14
CA ALA A 331 30.00 9.25 -0.12
C ALA A 331 30.16 7.78 -0.58
N GLU A 332 30.61 6.92 0.34
CA GLU A 332 30.85 5.51 0.09
C GLU A 332 29.59 4.80 -0.42
N GLU A 333 28.43 5.13 0.13
CA GLU A 333 27.15 4.56 -0.28
C GLU A 333 26.76 5.00 -1.71
N VAL A 334 27.06 6.25 -2.08
CA VAL A 334 26.81 6.76 -3.44
C VAL A 334 27.76 6.12 -4.44
N ASP A 335 29.02 5.93 -4.07
CA ASP A 335 30.02 5.28 -4.92
C ASP A 335 29.66 3.81 -5.15
N GLN A 336 29.24 3.09 -4.09
CA GLN A 336 28.73 1.71 -4.23
C GLN A 336 27.51 1.63 -5.17
N LEU A 337 26.61 2.62 -5.12
CA LEU A 337 25.46 2.70 -6.02
C LEU A 337 25.86 2.97 -7.48
N GLU A 338 26.83 3.86 -7.70
CA GLU A 338 27.34 4.15 -9.04
C GLU A 338 28.09 2.97 -9.64
N ASP A 339 28.96 2.31 -8.86
CA ASP A 339 29.69 1.12 -9.29
C ASP A 339 28.71 0.01 -9.67
N PHE A 340 27.73 -0.25 -8.81
CA PHE A 340 26.67 -1.21 -9.07
C PHE A 340 25.92 -0.92 -10.38
N TRP A 341 25.50 0.32 -10.58
CA TRP A 341 24.74 0.70 -11.78
C TRP A 341 25.61 0.62 -13.04
N THR A 342 26.86 1.07 -12.96
CA THR A 342 27.83 1.01 -14.06
C THR A 342 28.13 -0.44 -14.47
N ASP A 343 28.30 -1.32 -13.48
CA ASP A 343 28.50 -2.75 -13.71
C ASP A 343 27.28 -3.38 -14.38
N LEU A 344 26.07 -3.00 -13.98
CA LEU A 344 24.83 -3.45 -14.60
C LEU A 344 24.74 -3.01 -16.06
N LEU A 345 25.02 -1.74 -16.38
CA LEU A 345 25.04 -1.26 -17.76
C LEU A 345 26.05 -2.03 -18.62
N ARG A 346 27.24 -2.31 -18.05
CA ARG A 346 28.27 -3.10 -18.74
C ARG A 346 27.82 -4.53 -19.02
N GLN A 347 27.20 -5.20 -18.04
CA GLN A 347 26.66 -6.56 -18.21
C GLN A 347 25.59 -6.63 -19.29
N LEU A 348 24.82 -5.56 -19.47
CA LEU A 348 23.74 -5.50 -20.44
C LEU A 348 24.16 -4.94 -21.81
N GLY A 349 25.44 -4.60 -21.98
CA GLY A 349 25.94 -3.98 -23.22
C GLY A 349 25.32 -2.61 -23.50
N VAL A 350 24.81 -1.93 -22.48
CA VAL A 350 24.23 -0.59 -22.62
C VAL A 350 25.38 0.42 -22.60
N PRO A 351 25.44 1.35 -23.58
CA PRO A 351 26.50 2.35 -23.63
C PRO A 351 26.50 3.25 -22.38
N PRO A 352 27.64 3.86 -22.06
CA PRO A 352 27.76 4.76 -20.93
C PRO A 352 26.80 5.95 -21.05
N GLU A 353 26.48 6.52 -19.91
CA GLU A 353 25.35 7.42 -19.74
C GLU A 353 25.50 8.74 -20.50
N PRO A 354 24.39 9.32 -20.98
CA PRO A 354 24.39 10.68 -21.50
C PRO A 354 24.81 11.69 -20.42
N VAL A 355 25.55 12.72 -20.81
CA VAL A 355 26.01 13.77 -19.90
C VAL A 355 24.82 14.60 -19.42
N LEU A 356 24.55 14.54 -18.11
CA LEU A 356 23.59 15.42 -17.45
C LEU A 356 24.20 16.81 -17.26
N ASP A 357 23.44 17.88 -17.54
CA ASP A 357 23.88 19.26 -17.26
C ASP A 357 24.18 19.44 -15.76
N PRO A 358 25.47 19.60 -15.37
CA PRO A 358 25.81 19.75 -13.95
C PRO A 358 25.23 21.02 -13.34
N ASP A 359 25.03 22.07 -14.14
CA ASP A 359 24.44 23.31 -13.66
C ASP A 359 22.96 23.16 -13.38
N PHE A 360 22.23 22.35 -14.17
CA PHE A 360 20.82 22.05 -13.89
C PHE A 360 20.65 21.42 -12.50
N CYS A 361 21.48 20.42 -12.15
CA CYS A 361 21.43 19.75 -10.85
C CYS A 361 21.77 20.72 -9.70
N ARG A 362 22.82 21.53 -9.86
CA ARG A 362 23.22 22.53 -8.86
C ARG A 362 22.14 23.58 -8.62
N ARG A 363 21.54 24.10 -9.70
CA ARG A 363 20.45 25.07 -9.61
C ARG A 363 19.23 24.45 -8.93
N LEU A 364 18.90 23.20 -9.27
CA LEU A 364 17.79 22.45 -8.66
C LEU A 364 18.04 22.26 -7.16
N HIS A 365 19.18 21.70 -6.77
CA HIS A 365 19.56 21.55 -5.36
C HIS A 365 19.51 22.87 -4.58
N THR A 366 20.02 23.96 -5.16
CA THR A 366 19.96 25.30 -4.55
C THR A 366 18.52 25.77 -4.35
N ALA A 367 17.63 25.54 -5.33
CA ALA A 367 16.22 25.88 -5.23
C ALA A 367 15.53 25.09 -4.09
N LEU A 368 15.83 23.78 -3.95
CA LEU A 368 15.26 22.93 -2.90
C LEU A 368 15.59 23.44 -1.49
N HIS A 369 16.85 23.82 -1.25
CA HIS A 369 17.27 24.40 0.03
C HIS A 369 16.60 25.75 0.28
N ARG A 370 16.51 26.62 -0.73
CA ARG A 370 15.92 27.95 -0.58
C ARG A 370 14.42 27.90 -0.31
N ASP A 371 13.72 26.97 -0.94
CA ASP A 371 12.29 26.71 -0.72
C ASP A 371 12.03 25.95 0.60
N ARG A 372 13.09 25.70 1.40
CA ARG A 372 13.04 25.06 2.72
C ARG A 372 12.38 23.68 2.67
N LEU A 373 12.51 22.99 1.54
CA LEU A 373 12.12 21.58 1.46
C LEU A 373 13.06 20.79 2.36
N ARG A 374 12.47 19.95 3.22
CA ARG A 374 13.24 19.25 4.22
C ARG A 374 13.85 17.98 3.62
N GLY A 375 15.09 18.10 3.17
CA GLY A 375 15.92 17.01 2.66
C GLY A 375 16.33 15.99 3.73
N PHE A 376 16.89 14.88 3.27
CA PHE A 376 17.65 13.95 4.10
C PHE A 376 18.92 14.66 4.60
N SER A 377 19.14 14.66 5.91
CA SER A 377 20.34 15.28 6.49
C SER A 377 21.46 14.27 6.56
N ALA A 378 22.63 14.60 6.00
CA ALA A 378 23.83 13.79 6.13
C ALA A 378 24.24 13.57 7.61
N LYS A 379 23.86 14.45 8.53
CA LYS A 379 24.07 14.28 9.98
C LYS A 379 23.36 13.05 10.54
N ASN A 380 22.23 12.66 9.94
CA ASN A 380 21.47 11.48 10.35
C ASN A 380 22.10 10.18 9.84
N TRP A 381 23.17 10.23 9.04
CA TRP A 381 23.77 9.01 8.48
C TRP A 381 24.40 8.11 9.56
N ALA A 382 24.98 8.68 10.62
CA ALA A 382 25.46 7.90 11.75
C ALA A 382 24.33 7.12 12.45
N ASP A 383 23.15 7.73 12.58
CA ASP A 383 21.95 7.06 13.10
C ASP A 383 21.48 5.94 12.15
N VAL A 384 21.53 6.17 10.84
CA VAL A 384 21.22 5.16 9.82
C VAL A 384 22.13 3.93 9.99
N GLN A 385 23.43 4.14 10.12
CA GLN A 385 24.41 3.06 10.30
C GLN A 385 24.16 2.28 11.58
N THR A 386 23.96 2.99 12.70
CA THR A 386 23.64 2.38 13.99
C THR A 386 22.35 1.57 13.91
N CYS A 387 21.28 2.12 13.36
CA CYS A 387 20.02 1.39 13.19
C CYS A 387 20.16 0.17 12.28
N ALA A 388 21.00 0.23 11.23
CA ALA A 388 21.24 -0.90 10.34
C ALA A 388 21.88 -2.07 11.10
N ASP A 389 22.85 -1.80 11.96
CA ASP A 389 23.50 -2.81 12.78
C ASP A 389 22.52 -3.45 13.77
N HIS A 390 21.68 -2.64 14.43
CA HIS A 390 20.62 -3.16 15.29
C HIS A 390 19.59 -4.01 14.54
N LEU A 391 19.22 -3.63 13.30
CA LEU A 391 18.33 -4.44 12.46
C LEU A 391 18.95 -5.79 12.07
N LEU A 392 20.27 -5.87 11.90
CA LEU A 392 21.01 -7.11 11.62
C LEU A 392 21.11 -8.01 12.87
N LEU A 393 21.44 -7.42 14.02
CA LEU A 393 21.59 -8.15 15.28
C LEU A 393 20.23 -8.59 15.85
N GLY A 394 19.21 -7.74 15.72
CA GLY A 394 17.87 -7.95 16.31
C GLY A 394 17.68 -7.26 17.64
N ASP A 395 18.45 -6.21 17.88
CA ASP A 395 18.45 -5.45 19.13
C ASP A 395 17.38 -4.35 19.11
N THR A 396 17.10 -3.78 20.28
CA THR A 396 16.24 -2.59 20.39
C THR A 396 16.92 -1.40 19.73
N LEU A 397 16.21 -0.68 18.85
CA LEU A 397 16.77 0.50 18.20
C LEU A 397 17.13 1.61 19.19
N PRO A 398 18.17 2.42 18.90
CA PRO A 398 18.45 3.64 19.66
C PRO A 398 17.27 4.63 19.57
N PRO A 399 17.16 5.57 20.52
CA PRO A 399 16.14 6.61 20.47
C PRO A 399 16.37 7.50 19.24
N LEU A 400 15.36 7.61 18.38
CA LEU A 400 15.39 8.45 17.19
C LEU A 400 14.47 9.66 17.34
N THR A 401 14.81 10.76 16.68
CA THR A 401 13.88 11.90 16.61
C THR A 401 12.63 11.50 15.83
N PRO A 402 11.40 11.74 16.34
CA PRO A 402 10.18 11.27 15.68
C PRO A 402 10.03 11.75 14.24
N VAL A 403 10.53 12.96 13.94
CA VAL A 403 10.29 13.58 12.65
C VAL A 403 11.13 12.98 11.52
N ASP A 404 12.33 12.47 11.81
CA ASP A 404 13.17 11.83 10.78
C ASP A 404 13.21 10.30 10.91
N ARG A 405 12.54 9.74 11.91
CA ARG A 405 12.55 8.29 12.20
C ARG A 405 12.24 7.44 10.97
N VAL A 406 11.13 7.69 10.27
CA VAL A 406 10.74 6.88 9.09
C VAL A 406 11.82 6.91 8.01
N VAL A 407 12.41 8.07 7.75
CA VAL A 407 13.48 8.24 6.75
C VAL A 407 14.77 7.53 7.18
N ILE A 408 15.17 7.67 8.46
CA ILE A 408 16.34 6.99 9.02
C ILE A 408 16.15 5.47 8.93
N LEU A 409 14.99 4.95 9.33
CA LEU A 409 14.73 3.52 9.34
C LEU A 409 14.63 2.91 7.94
N LEU A 410 14.07 3.63 6.96
CA LEU A 410 14.07 3.16 5.57
C LEU A 410 15.49 3.08 5.00
N ASN A 411 16.35 4.07 5.28
CA ASN A 411 17.77 4.00 4.91
C ASN A 411 18.51 2.88 5.65
N ALA A 412 18.30 2.74 6.96
CA ALA A 412 18.91 1.70 7.77
C ALA A 412 18.53 0.30 7.31
N GLY A 413 17.26 0.10 6.96
CA GLY A 413 16.76 -1.15 6.41
C GLY A 413 17.45 -1.53 5.11
N TRP A 414 17.62 -0.57 4.21
CA TRP A 414 18.31 -0.80 2.94
C TRP A 414 19.80 -1.09 3.11
N VAL A 415 20.48 -0.39 4.03
CA VAL A 415 21.87 -0.70 4.39
C VAL A 415 21.97 -2.11 4.97
N ALA A 416 21.10 -2.48 5.92
CA ALA A 416 21.06 -3.82 6.51
C ALA A 416 20.80 -4.90 5.45
N ARG A 417 19.82 -4.70 4.57
CA ARG A 417 19.51 -5.62 3.45
C ARG A 417 20.70 -5.82 2.53
N HIS A 418 21.44 -4.75 2.25
CA HIS A 418 22.61 -4.83 1.40
C HIS A 418 23.75 -5.63 2.04
N ARG A 419 23.97 -5.43 3.36
CA ARG A 419 24.97 -6.16 4.15
C ARG A 419 24.66 -7.64 4.29
N ASP A 420 23.37 -8.00 4.42
CA ASP A 420 22.93 -9.39 4.56
C ASP A 420 21.69 -9.68 3.70
N PRO A 421 21.88 -9.95 2.39
CA PRO A 421 20.77 -10.19 1.47
C PRO A 421 20.00 -11.47 1.81
N LEU A 422 20.63 -12.44 2.48
CA LEU A 422 19.99 -13.72 2.85
C LEU A 422 18.95 -13.53 3.96
N ARG A 423 19.08 -12.47 4.78
CA ARG A 423 18.15 -12.17 5.87
C ARG A 423 17.13 -11.08 5.52
N THR A 424 16.90 -10.83 4.22
CA THR A 424 15.96 -9.79 3.75
C THR A 424 14.60 -9.85 4.46
N ASN A 425 13.98 -11.03 4.58
CA ASN A 425 12.67 -11.16 5.23
C ASN A 425 12.71 -10.89 6.74
N VAL A 426 13.78 -11.29 7.42
CA VAL A 426 13.98 -11.02 8.86
C VAL A 426 14.17 -9.53 9.10
N ILE A 427 14.98 -8.87 8.27
CA ILE A 427 15.23 -7.43 8.33
C ILE A 427 13.94 -6.66 8.05
N ALA A 428 13.16 -7.06 7.04
CA ALA A 428 11.86 -6.46 6.74
C ALA A 428 10.89 -6.57 7.93
N GLY A 429 10.79 -7.75 8.56
CA GLY A 429 9.94 -7.95 9.74
C GLY A 429 10.33 -7.05 10.91
N ARG A 430 11.63 -6.93 11.21
CA ARG A 430 12.16 -6.06 12.27
C ARG A 430 11.91 -4.58 11.95
N LEU A 431 12.20 -4.16 10.73
CA LEU A 431 11.95 -2.80 10.26
C LEU A 431 10.47 -2.43 10.40
N MET A 432 9.57 -3.30 9.96
CA MET A 432 8.12 -3.10 10.07
C MET A 432 7.66 -3.04 11.52
N HIS A 433 8.19 -3.89 12.40
CA HIS A 433 7.90 -3.84 13.83
C HIS A 433 8.24 -2.46 14.43
N HIS A 434 9.43 -1.94 14.14
CA HIS A 434 9.86 -0.63 14.65
C HIS A 434 9.13 0.57 14.06
N LEU A 435 8.66 0.44 12.81
CA LEU A 435 7.85 1.46 12.17
C LEU A 435 6.39 1.48 12.67
N ARG A 436 5.87 0.33 13.13
CA ARG A 436 4.52 0.24 13.75
C ARG A 436 4.47 0.76 15.18
N HIS A 437 5.54 0.58 15.95
CA HIS A 437 5.57 0.92 17.37
C HIS A 437 5.80 2.40 17.70
N ASP A 438 5.64 3.29 16.72
CA ASP A 438 5.63 4.74 16.95
C ASP A 438 4.30 5.26 17.52
N GLY A 439 3.46 4.36 18.03
CA GLY A 439 2.26 4.59 18.82
C GLY A 439 2.50 5.29 20.16
N THR A 440 3.34 6.33 20.17
CA THR A 440 3.39 7.37 21.19
C THR A 440 2.08 8.17 21.19
N GLY A 441 1.00 7.52 21.65
CA GLY A 441 -0.02 8.15 22.47
C GLY A 441 -1.15 8.95 21.82
N ARG A 442 -1.20 9.13 20.49
CA ARG A 442 -2.42 9.66 19.85
C ARG A 442 -3.21 8.53 19.23
N SER A 443 -4.10 7.94 20.03
CA SER A 443 -5.19 7.11 19.50
C SER A 443 -5.92 7.90 18.39
N PRO A 444 -6.14 7.31 17.20
CA PRO A 444 -6.97 7.89 16.15
C PRO A 444 -8.40 8.23 16.62
N ASP A 445 -8.86 7.65 17.73
CA ASP A 445 -10.20 7.87 18.28
C ASP A 445 -10.48 9.31 18.75
N ALA A 446 -9.46 10.17 18.84
CA ALA A 446 -9.69 11.60 19.05
C ALA A 446 -10.36 12.30 17.84
N ARG A 447 -10.60 11.61 16.72
CA ARG A 447 -11.32 12.12 15.54
C ARG A 447 -12.80 11.71 15.43
N SER A 448 -13.35 10.91 16.35
CA SER A 448 -14.78 10.54 16.33
C SER A 448 -15.68 11.55 17.07
N GLY A 449 -15.42 12.85 16.91
CA GLY A 449 -16.42 13.89 17.15
C GLY A 449 -17.37 13.95 15.97
N GLY A 450 -18.36 13.05 15.94
CA GLY A 450 -19.36 12.93 14.88
C GLY A 450 -20.00 14.26 14.50
N ARG A 451 -19.56 14.84 13.39
CA ARG A 451 -20.37 15.78 12.61
C ARG A 451 -20.48 15.22 11.19
N PRO A 452 -21.67 14.75 10.77
CA PRO A 452 -21.87 14.37 9.38
C PRO A 452 -21.61 15.59 8.49
N LEU A 453 -20.91 15.36 7.38
CA LEU A 453 -20.72 16.34 6.31
C LEU A 453 -22.09 16.70 5.73
N THR A 454 -22.75 17.72 6.28
CA THR A 454 -23.95 18.29 5.66
C THR A 454 -23.54 19.03 4.40
N THR A 455 -24.03 18.55 3.26
CA THR A 455 -24.00 19.22 1.97
C THR A 455 -24.69 20.58 2.10
N ARG A 456 -23.91 21.66 2.14
CA ARG A 456 -24.43 23.02 2.13
C ARG A 456 -24.90 23.33 0.71
N THR A 457 -26.20 23.51 0.53
CA THR A 457 -26.78 23.98 -0.74
C THR A 457 -26.22 25.36 -1.10
N PRO A 458 -25.98 25.65 -2.39
CA PRO A 458 -25.50 26.96 -2.82
C PRO A 458 -26.58 28.01 -2.54
N ARG A 459 -26.22 29.09 -1.85
CA ARG A 459 -27.07 30.29 -1.80
C ARG A 459 -27.02 30.93 -3.19
N GLY A 460 -28.18 31.04 -3.82
CA GLY A 460 -28.36 31.77 -5.07
C GLY A 460 -27.96 33.24 -4.91
N THR A 461 -27.33 33.75 -5.95
CA THR A 461 -27.26 35.18 -6.30
C THR A 461 -28.27 35.47 -7.38
#